data_AF-A0A2M7WER8-F1
#
_entry.id   AF-A0A2M7WER8-F1
#
_cell.length_a   1.000
_cell.length_b   1.000
_cell.length_c   1.000
_cell.angle_alpha   90.00
_cell.angle_beta   90.00
_cell.angle_gamma   90.00
#
_symmetry.space_group_name_H-M   'P 1'
#
loop_
_entity.id
_entity.type
_entity.pdbx_description
1 polymer ?
#
loop_
_entity_poly.entity_id
_entity_poly.type
_entity_poly.pdbx_seq_one_letter_code
_entity_poly.pdbx_strand_id
1 'polypeptide(L)'
;MMPPLLKNEPTIRNLSMSLPDPRRSRPRSLSGLSVRSEPSGESRPNFHGFEDHSGGYVTRNRGNLDRLPAGAVGRSQVRQTPRIGVTLDYFPEGYGGFSPVAWQALRVNYFTALYTVGLLPVAIPLLPQQAVGAMIDELDALVISGGDFDIPPRYYGKEEEPGLGRVAEPRTVWEWGLLHEALGRDLPILGICGGMQLLNVACGGTLIQDLPTVGNMGHQQQNPRCEPHHAMRWREDSPWSGEVWQVNSTHHQAVDEVGPGLQVWGSAEDGIVEAIAALDGDLLGVQWHPEYLFEAGIEGGVLAFWADRVRKSLG
;
A
#
# COMPACT_ATOMS: atom_id res chain seq x y z
N MET A 1 -19.22 -17.49 -47.12
CA MET A 1 -20.30 -17.40 -46.11
C MET A 1 -19.66 -17.16 -44.76
N MET A 2 -19.77 -15.93 -44.24
CA MET A 2 -19.35 -15.58 -42.87
C MET A 2 -20.61 -15.30 -42.05
N PRO A 3 -20.70 -15.74 -40.79
CA PRO A 3 -21.82 -15.41 -39.93
C PRO A 3 -21.66 -14.00 -39.30
N PRO A 4 -22.76 -13.29 -39.00
CA PRO A 4 -22.71 -11.88 -38.58
C PRO A 4 -22.45 -11.71 -37.08
N LEU A 5 -21.74 -10.62 -36.77
CA LEU A 5 -21.47 -10.07 -35.44
C LEU A 5 -22.76 -9.56 -34.79
N LEU A 6 -23.09 -10.08 -33.60
CA LEU A 6 -24.11 -9.51 -32.71
C LEU A 6 -23.45 -8.49 -31.78
N LYS A 7 -23.83 -7.23 -31.97
CA LYS A 7 -23.63 -6.10 -31.07
C LYS A 7 -24.49 -6.31 -29.82
N ASN A 8 -23.93 -6.12 -28.64
CA ASN A 8 -24.65 -5.71 -27.42
C ASN A 8 -23.63 -5.24 -26.37
N GLU A 9 -23.42 -3.92 -26.29
CA GLU A 9 -22.79 -3.28 -25.14
C GLU A 9 -23.86 -2.76 -24.18
N PRO A 10 -23.73 -2.96 -22.85
CA PRO A 10 -24.49 -2.21 -21.88
C PRO A 10 -23.74 -0.91 -21.51
N THR A 11 -24.40 0.21 -21.77
CA THR A 11 -24.01 1.58 -21.39
C THR A 11 -23.99 1.73 -19.86
N ILE A 12 -22.83 2.03 -19.26
CA ILE A 12 -22.76 2.55 -17.89
C ILE A 12 -22.68 4.06 -17.92
N ARG A 13 -23.65 4.68 -17.25
CA ARG A 13 -23.83 6.14 -17.12
C ARG A 13 -22.67 6.75 -16.33
N ASN A 14 -22.18 7.89 -16.84
CA ASN A 14 -21.29 8.82 -16.17
C ASN A 14 -21.77 9.17 -14.76
N LEU A 15 -20.93 8.93 -13.76
CA LEU A 15 -21.00 9.59 -12.45
C LEU A 15 -19.85 10.59 -12.39
N SER A 16 -20.12 11.84 -12.80
CA SER A 16 -19.28 12.97 -12.44
C SER A 16 -19.52 13.28 -10.97
N MET A 17 -18.53 13.05 -10.10
CA MET A 17 -18.55 13.54 -8.72
C MET A 17 -17.46 14.59 -8.55
N SER A 18 -17.89 15.80 -8.20
CA SER A 18 -17.07 16.97 -7.91
C SER A 18 -16.31 16.78 -6.59
N LEU A 19 -15.04 17.19 -6.55
CA LEU A 19 -14.24 17.25 -5.31
C LEU A 19 -14.82 18.29 -4.33
N PRO A 20 -14.83 18.05 -3.00
CA PRO A 20 -15.37 18.99 -2.03
C PRO A 20 -14.42 20.17 -1.72
N ASP A 21 -15.00 21.38 -1.67
CA ASP A 21 -14.37 22.66 -1.29
C ASP A 21 -14.04 22.69 0.22
N PRO A 22 -12.78 22.98 0.63
CA PRO A 22 -12.32 22.87 2.02
C PRO A 22 -12.77 24.00 2.96
N ARG A 23 -13.80 24.79 2.62
CA ARG A 23 -14.28 25.89 3.48
C ARG A 23 -15.78 25.82 3.75
N ARG A 24 -16.20 25.00 4.73
CA ARG A 24 -17.31 25.33 5.65
C ARG A 24 -17.40 24.35 6.83
N SER A 25 -17.46 24.94 8.02
CA SER A 25 -17.45 24.28 9.31
C SER A 25 -18.82 24.35 10.01
N ARG A 26 -19.11 23.29 10.77
CA ARG A 26 -20.01 23.15 11.95
C ARG A 26 -21.47 22.67 11.79
N PRO A 27 -21.99 21.96 12.83
CA PRO A 27 -22.98 20.89 12.68
C PRO A 27 -24.38 21.28 13.19
N ARG A 28 -25.43 20.57 12.73
CA ARG A 28 -26.72 20.51 13.43
C ARG A 28 -27.35 19.12 13.44
N SER A 29 -27.96 18.87 14.59
CA SER A 29 -28.66 17.73 15.17
C SER A 29 -29.73 17.00 14.33
N LEU A 30 -29.86 15.71 14.66
CA LEU A 30 -30.92 14.76 14.30
C LEU A 30 -32.27 15.03 14.99
N SER A 31 -33.36 14.90 14.22
CA SER A 31 -34.71 14.45 14.63
C SER A 31 -35.48 14.24 13.31
N GLY A 32 -35.82 13.02 12.88
CA GLY A 32 -36.87 12.17 13.44
C GLY A 32 -38.04 12.16 12.44
N LEU A 33 -38.43 11.00 11.92
CA LEU A 33 -39.84 10.57 11.71
C LEU A 33 -39.88 9.20 11.00
N SER A 34 -40.64 8.30 11.61
CA SER A 34 -41.11 7.01 11.07
C SER A 34 -42.25 7.22 10.08
N VAL A 35 -42.43 6.33 9.09
CA VAL A 35 -43.75 5.73 8.74
C VAL A 35 -43.52 4.35 8.08
N ARG A 36 -44.37 3.39 8.46
CA ARG A 36 -44.49 2.02 7.96
C ARG A 36 -45.34 1.96 6.68
N SER A 37 -45.06 0.98 5.81
CA SER A 37 -46.11 0.18 5.12
C SER A 37 -45.52 -1.00 4.34
N GLU A 38 -45.88 -2.22 4.75
CA GLU A 38 -46.06 -3.42 3.91
C GLU A 38 -47.60 -3.66 3.80
N PRO A 39 -48.17 -4.63 3.03
CA PRO A 39 -47.56 -5.78 2.33
C PRO A 39 -48.16 -6.15 0.94
N SER A 40 -47.44 -6.99 0.19
CA SER A 40 -47.94 -8.07 -0.70
C SER A 40 -46.71 -8.63 -1.44
N GLY A 41 -46.28 -9.88 -1.33
CA GLY A 41 -47.03 -11.12 -1.47
C GLY A 41 -46.76 -11.68 -2.86
N GLU A 42 -45.77 -12.57 -3.03
CA GLU A 42 -45.84 -13.76 -3.91
C GLU A 42 -44.56 -14.62 -3.93
N SER A 43 -44.81 -15.92 -3.72
CA SER A 43 -44.14 -17.15 -4.16
C SER A 43 -42.61 -17.22 -4.36
N ARG A 44 -41.96 -18.05 -3.53
CA ARG A 44 -40.67 -18.72 -3.81
C ARG A 44 -40.91 -20.13 -4.36
N PRO A 45 -40.15 -20.62 -5.36
CA PRO A 45 -40.17 -22.02 -5.74
C PRO A 45 -39.21 -22.86 -4.89
N ASN A 46 -39.68 -24.07 -4.58
CA ASN A 46 -38.98 -25.15 -3.90
C ASN A 46 -37.83 -25.71 -4.75
N PHE A 47 -36.66 -25.94 -4.14
CA PHE A 47 -35.68 -26.90 -4.64
C PHE A 47 -35.54 -28.03 -3.63
N HIS A 48 -35.88 -29.25 -4.09
CA HIS A 48 -35.62 -30.52 -3.43
C HIS A 48 -34.24 -31.05 -3.83
N GLY A 49 -33.58 -31.69 -2.86
CA GLY A 49 -32.73 -32.85 -3.09
C GLY A 49 -31.25 -32.56 -3.31
N PHE A 50 -30.45 -32.71 -2.26
CA PHE A 50 -29.21 -33.47 -2.34
C PHE A 50 -28.98 -34.17 -1.00
N GLU A 51 -28.78 -35.48 -1.09
CA GLU A 51 -28.72 -36.43 0.01
C GLU A 51 -27.43 -36.29 0.82
N ASP A 52 -27.60 -36.52 2.13
CA ASP A 52 -26.59 -36.58 3.18
C ASP A 52 -25.88 -37.94 3.14
N HIS A 53 -24.55 -37.93 3.02
CA HIS A 53 -23.71 -39.08 3.38
C HIS A 53 -23.12 -38.85 4.76
N SER A 54 -23.87 -39.28 5.76
CA SER A 54 -23.45 -39.38 7.15
C SER A 54 -22.49 -40.57 7.36
N GLY A 55 -21.26 -40.26 7.76
CA GLY A 55 -20.44 -41.07 8.63
C GLY A 55 -19.51 -40.10 9.38
N GLY A 56 -19.60 -39.86 10.68
CA GLY A 56 -20.13 -40.65 11.76
C GLY A 56 -19.09 -40.62 12.87
N TYR A 57 -18.94 -39.51 13.58
CA TYR A 57 -18.32 -39.47 14.91
C TYR A 57 -19.02 -38.43 15.78
N VAL A 58 -19.81 -38.96 16.72
CA VAL A 58 -20.47 -38.28 17.84
C VAL A 58 -19.43 -38.34 18.99
N THR A 59 -19.11 -37.29 19.76
CA THR A 59 -19.92 -36.83 20.91
C THR A 59 -19.26 -35.63 21.62
N ARG A 60 -20.12 -34.63 21.89
CA ARG A 60 -20.34 -33.88 23.15
C ARG A 60 -19.14 -33.20 23.85
N ASN A 61 -19.23 -31.87 23.96
CA ASN A 61 -19.82 -31.27 25.18
C ASN A 61 -20.27 -29.81 24.95
N ARG A 62 -21.53 -29.50 25.28
CA ARG A 62 -22.06 -28.14 25.45
C ARG A 62 -21.87 -27.75 26.91
N GLY A 63 -21.25 -26.60 27.17
CA GLY A 63 -21.18 -26.02 28.50
C GLY A 63 -20.94 -24.51 28.45
N ASN A 64 -21.94 -23.75 28.90
CA ASN A 64 -21.91 -22.37 29.41
C ASN A 64 -21.24 -21.27 28.56
N LEU A 65 -22.04 -20.62 27.72
CA LEU A 65 -21.95 -19.18 27.50
C LEU A 65 -22.95 -18.50 28.44
N ASP A 66 -22.47 -18.00 29.57
CA ASP A 66 -22.95 -16.76 30.21
C ASP A 66 -22.27 -16.53 31.57
N ARG A 67 -21.52 -15.41 31.62
CA ARG A 67 -21.18 -14.52 32.76
C ARG A 67 -19.72 -14.05 32.69
N LEU A 68 -19.54 -12.86 32.12
CA LEU A 68 -18.33 -12.03 32.26
C LEU A 68 -18.21 -11.50 33.70
N PRO A 69 -16.98 -11.29 34.20
CA PRO A 69 -16.68 -10.12 34.99
C PRO A 69 -16.06 -9.06 34.09
N ALA A 70 -16.68 -7.88 34.05
CA ALA A 70 -16.03 -6.65 33.66
C ALA A 70 -14.92 -6.35 34.67
N GLY A 71 -13.72 -6.83 34.39
CA GLY A 71 -12.50 -6.45 35.07
C GLY A 71 -11.70 -5.55 34.14
N ALA A 72 -11.44 -4.31 34.58
CA ALA A 72 -10.50 -3.43 33.93
C ALA A 72 -9.13 -4.12 33.87
N VAL A 73 -8.83 -4.74 32.74
CA VAL A 73 -7.46 -5.14 32.41
C VAL A 73 -6.76 -3.84 32.08
N GLY A 74 -6.14 -3.23 33.10
CA GLY A 74 -5.10 -2.25 32.87
C GLY A 74 -4.16 -2.84 31.84
N ARG A 75 -3.96 -2.14 30.72
CA ARG A 75 -2.95 -2.47 29.71
C ARG A 75 -1.62 -2.50 30.44
N SER A 76 -1.22 -3.66 30.96
CA SER A 76 0.14 -3.85 31.44
C SER A 76 1.04 -3.65 30.24
N GLN A 77 2.09 -2.84 30.43
CA GLN A 77 3.12 -2.49 29.45
C GLN A 77 3.90 -3.75 29.03
N VAL A 78 3.27 -4.64 28.26
CA VAL A 78 3.97 -5.48 27.32
C VAL A 78 4.33 -4.53 26.19
N ARG A 79 5.62 -4.26 25.94
CA ARG A 79 6.02 -3.60 24.69
C ARG A 79 5.59 -4.53 23.57
N GLN A 80 4.41 -4.28 23.01
CA GLN A 80 3.86 -5.03 21.90
C GLN A 80 4.79 -4.80 20.70
N THR A 81 5.09 -5.86 19.96
CA THR A 81 5.78 -5.73 18.67
C THR A 81 5.03 -4.71 17.81
N PRO A 82 5.68 -3.66 17.27
CA PRO A 82 5.00 -2.62 16.51
C PRO A 82 4.22 -3.19 15.32
N ARG A 83 2.94 -2.82 15.17
CA ARG A 83 2.05 -3.23 14.08
C ARG A 83 2.26 -2.33 12.89
N ILE A 84 2.66 -2.92 11.76
CA ILE A 84 3.01 -2.18 10.56
C ILE A 84 2.03 -2.52 9.46
N GLY A 85 1.27 -1.54 8.99
CA GLY A 85 0.39 -1.74 7.84
C GLY A 85 1.21 -1.86 6.57
N VAL A 86 0.96 -2.88 5.74
CA VAL A 86 1.64 -3.08 4.45
C VAL A 86 0.59 -3.12 3.35
N THR A 87 0.65 -2.18 2.40
CA THR A 87 -0.33 -2.10 1.31
C THR A 87 -0.21 -3.30 0.37
N LEU A 88 -1.36 -3.88 -0.01
CA LEU A 88 -1.42 -4.96 -1.00
C LEU A 88 -1.44 -4.42 -2.42
N ASP A 89 -0.98 -5.24 -3.36
CA ASP A 89 -1.16 -4.98 -4.78
C ASP A 89 -2.59 -5.34 -5.22
N TYR A 90 -3.09 -4.66 -6.25
CA TYR A 90 -4.45 -4.83 -6.76
C TYR A 90 -4.44 -5.28 -8.22
N PHE A 91 -5.10 -6.41 -8.47
CA PHE A 91 -5.22 -7.02 -9.79
C PHE A 91 -6.68 -6.92 -10.24
N PRO A 92 -6.99 -6.07 -11.24
CA PRO A 92 -8.36 -5.91 -11.72
C PRO A 92 -8.89 -7.17 -12.41
N GLU A 93 -10.20 -7.21 -12.62
CA GLU A 93 -10.84 -8.24 -13.45
C GLU A 93 -10.17 -8.30 -14.84
N GLY A 94 -9.90 -9.52 -15.30
CA GLY A 94 -9.24 -9.73 -16.59
C GLY A 94 -7.73 -9.45 -16.62
N TYR A 95 -7.08 -9.11 -15.49
CA TYR A 95 -5.61 -9.01 -15.40
C TYR A 95 -4.91 -10.34 -15.72
N GLY A 96 -5.63 -11.46 -15.58
CA GLY A 96 -5.08 -12.80 -15.65
C GLY A 96 -4.51 -13.27 -14.30
N GLY A 97 -4.02 -14.50 -14.25
CA GLY A 97 -3.43 -15.08 -13.04
C GLY A 97 -4.43 -15.87 -12.20
N PHE A 98 -4.52 -15.54 -10.91
CA PHE A 98 -5.12 -16.40 -9.86
C PHE A 98 -6.65 -16.55 -9.96
N SER A 99 -7.37 -15.49 -10.35
CA SER A 99 -8.83 -15.43 -10.29
C SER A 99 -9.40 -14.67 -11.49
N PRO A 100 -10.59 -15.05 -12.00
CA PRO A 100 -11.28 -14.28 -13.04
C PRO A 100 -11.83 -12.94 -12.52
N VAL A 101 -12.15 -12.84 -11.23
CA VAL A 101 -12.56 -11.59 -10.58
C VAL A 101 -11.36 -10.89 -9.94
N ALA A 102 -11.48 -9.58 -9.69
CA ALA A 102 -10.43 -8.78 -9.06
C ALA A 102 -9.93 -9.41 -7.75
N TRP A 103 -8.62 -9.39 -7.56
CA TRP A 103 -7.96 -9.99 -6.40
C TRP A 103 -6.81 -9.10 -5.91
N GLN A 104 -6.37 -9.34 -4.68
CA GLN A 104 -5.29 -8.59 -4.05
C GLN A 104 -4.27 -9.55 -3.49
N ALA A 105 -2.99 -9.22 -3.64
CA ALA A 105 -1.90 -10.03 -3.12
C ALA A 105 -0.65 -9.18 -2.93
N LEU A 106 0.31 -9.71 -2.19
CA LEU A 106 1.65 -9.15 -2.10
C LEU A 106 2.65 -10.29 -1.94
N ARG A 107 3.90 -10.05 -2.36
CA ARG A 107 4.98 -11.02 -2.22
C ARG A 107 5.27 -11.29 -0.74
N VAL A 108 5.55 -12.55 -0.41
CA VAL A 108 5.81 -13.00 0.97
C VAL A 108 7.00 -12.28 1.60
N ASN A 109 7.99 -11.90 0.79
CA ASN A 109 9.24 -11.31 1.26
C ASN A 109 9.06 -9.91 1.88
N TYR A 110 8.03 -9.13 1.50
CA TYR A 110 7.67 -7.92 2.24
C TYR A 110 7.37 -8.22 3.71
N PHE A 111 6.58 -9.26 3.96
CA PHE A 111 6.17 -9.63 5.32
C PHE A 111 7.32 -10.29 6.09
N THR A 112 8.05 -11.21 5.48
CA THR A 112 9.13 -11.93 6.18
C THR A 112 10.31 -11.01 6.50
N ALA A 113 10.67 -10.07 5.62
CA ALA A 113 11.75 -9.12 5.88
C ALA A 113 11.41 -8.20 7.06
N LEU A 114 10.20 -7.61 7.08
CA LEU A 114 9.72 -6.78 8.20
C LEU A 114 9.65 -7.57 9.51
N TYR A 115 9.16 -8.81 9.45
CA TYR A 115 9.08 -9.66 10.64
C TYR A 115 10.46 -9.97 11.22
N THR A 116 11.46 -10.21 10.37
CA THR A 116 12.82 -10.55 10.81
C THR A 116 13.51 -9.37 11.49
N VAL A 117 13.20 -8.13 11.10
CA VAL A 117 13.68 -6.93 11.81
C VAL A 117 12.84 -6.59 13.05
N GLY A 118 11.97 -7.50 13.51
CA GLY A 118 11.24 -7.40 14.77
C GLY A 118 10.02 -6.48 14.72
N LEU A 119 9.36 -6.41 13.58
CA LEU A 119 8.08 -5.73 13.37
C LEU A 119 6.95 -6.75 13.16
N LEU A 120 5.70 -6.36 13.40
CA LEU A 120 4.53 -7.21 13.15
C LEU A 120 3.78 -6.69 11.91
N PRO A 121 4.04 -7.22 10.71
CA PRO A 121 3.41 -6.72 9.50
C PRO A 121 1.96 -7.20 9.41
N VAL A 122 1.07 -6.28 9.02
CA VAL A 122 -0.37 -6.49 8.84
C VAL A 122 -0.73 -6.09 7.41
N ALA A 123 -1.29 -7.01 6.64
CA ALA A 123 -1.74 -6.72 5.29
C ALA A 123 -2.91 -5.71 5.31
N ILE A 124 -2.77 -4.63 4.54
CA ILE A 124 -3.81 -3.60 4.38
C ILE A 124 -4.46 -3.77 3.00
N PRO A 125 -5.69 -4.32 2.94
CA PRO A 125 -6.40 -4.44 1.68
C PRO A 125 -6.86 -3.07 1.20
N LEU A 126 -6.99 -2.95 -0.11
CA LEU A 126 -7.73 -1.89 -0.79
C LEU A 126 -9.20 -1.96 -0.37
N LEU A 127 -9.64 -0.89 0.30
CA LEU A 127 -11.00 -0.70 0.79
C LEU A 127 -11.53 0.67 0.31
N PRO A 128 -12.83 0.94 0.48
CA PRO A 128 -13.36 2.30 0.31
C PRO A 128 -12.69 3.32 1.24
N GLN A 129 -12.53 4.56 0.77
CA GLN A 129 -11.82 5.64 1.47
C GLN A 129 -12.27 5.89 2.91
N GLN A 130 -13.55 5.70 3.22
CA GLN A 130 -14.06 5.87 4.58
C GLN A 130 -13.43 4.92 5.62
N ALA A 131 -12.76 3.84 5.17
CA ALA A 131 -12.08 2.90 6.06
C ALA A 131 -10.67 3.37 6.48
N VAL A 132 -10.09 4.39 5.81
CA VAL A 132 -8.70 4.84 6.04
C VAL A 132 -8.44 5.15 7.51
N GLY A 133 -9.24 6.02 8.13
CA GLY A 133 -9.02 6.44 9.52
C GLY A 133 -9.04 5.27 10.50
N ALA A 134 -10.02 4.38 10.35
CA ALA A 134 -10.13 3.20 11.21
C ALA A 134 -9.00 2.17 10.99
N MET A 135 -8.42 2.10 9.79
CA MET A 135 -7.24 1.28 9.56
C MET A 135 -6.00 1.90 10.21
N ILE A 136 -5.77 3.20 10.00
CA ILE A 136 -4.61 3.91 10.56
C ILE A 136 -4.64 3.93 12.10
N ASP A 137 -5.81 3.99 12.72
CA ASP A 137 -5.98 3.93 14.19
C ASP A 137 -5.34 2.67 14.84
N GLU A 138 -5.20 1.58 14.09
CA GLU A 138 -4.71 0.28 14.58
C GLU A 138 -3.23 0.03 14.28
N LEU A 139 -2.54 0.99 13.65
CA LEU A 139 -1.17 0.85 13.16
C LEU A 139 -0.20 1.76 13.91
N ASP A 140 1.01 1.23 14.13
CA ASP A 140 2.13 1.99 14.70
C ASP A 140 2.99 2.62 13.60
N ALA A 141 2.95 2.10 12.37
CA ALA A 141 3.61 2.65 11.18
C ALA A 141 2.99 2.10 9.89
N LEU A 142 3.37 2.70 8.75
CA LEU A 142 2.85 2.35 7.43
C LEU A 142 3.98 2.02 6.45
N VAL A 143 3.80 0.98 5.66
CA VAL A 143 4.64 0.62 4.51
C VAL A 143 3.78 0.69 3.25
N ILE A 144 4.16 1.58 2.33
CA ILE A 144 3.62 1.57 0.96
C ILE A 144 4.53 0.68 0.12
N SER A 145 3.97 -0.45 -0.32
CA SER A 145 4.72 -1.42 -1.12
C SER A 145 4.97 -0.93 -2.54
N GLY A 146 5.90 -1.57 -3.23
CA GLY A 146 6.09 -1.35 -4.67
C GLY A 146 4.94 -1.95 -5.48
N GLY A 147 4.94 -1.69 -6.78
CA GLY A 147 3.94 -2.21 -7.70
C GLY A 147 4.42 -2.13 -9.14
N ASP A 148 3.78 -2.90 -10.01
CA ASP A 148 3.99 -2.84 -11.46
C ASP A 148 2.98 -1.86 -12.09
N PHE A 149 3.03 -0.60 -11.64
CA PHE A 149 2.20 0.47 -12.18
C PHE A 149 2.81 1.84 -11.87
N ASP A 150 2.33 2.82 -12.62
CA ASP A 150 2.78 4.20 -12.54
C ASP A 150 1.79 5.05 -11.77
N ILE A 151 2.32 6.06 -11.08
CA ILE A 151 1.49 7.06 -10.40
C ILE A 151 0.94 8.02 -11.46
N PRO A 152 -0.39 8.24 -11.53
CA PRO A 152 -0.97 9.10 -12.55
C PRO A 152 -0.40 10.54 -12.48
N PRO A 153 0.08 11.12 -13.59
CA PRO A 153 0.79 12.41 -13.60
C PRO A 153 0.06 13.59 -12.96
N ARG A 154 -1.27 13.58 -12.99
CA ARG A 154 -2.11 14.59 -12.34
C ARG A 154 -1.89 14.70 -10.82
N TYR A 155 -1.39 13.67 -10.16
CA TYR A 155 -1.10 13.72 -8.72
C TYR A 155 0.10 14.61 -8.38
N TYR A 156 1.00 14.83 -9.35
CA TYR A 156 2.16 15.73 -9.23
C TYR A 156 2.13 16.87 -10.26
N GLY A 157 0.93 17.23 -10.75
CA GLY A 157 0.73 18.41 -11.58
C GLY A 157 1.38 18.38 -12.95
N LYS A 158 1.70 17.20 -13.50
CA LYS A 158 2.23 17.03 -14.86
C LYS A 158 1.17 16.42 -15.80
N GLU A 159 1.33 16.69 -17.09
CA GLU A 159 0.61 16.02 -18.16
C GLU A 159 1.22 14.63 -18.45
N GLU A 160 0.47 13.75 -19.09
CA GLU A 160 0.98 12.43 -19.49
C GLU A 160 2.06 12.55 -20.57
N GLU A 161 3.19 11.86 -20.37
CA GLU A 161 4.32 11.83 -21.30
C GLU A 161 4.42 10.47 -22.03
N PRO A 162 5.00 10.44 -23.24
CA PRO A 162 5.34 9.17 -23.89
C PRO A 162 6.24 8.32 -22.99
N GLY A 163 5.88 7.06 -22.79
CA GLY A 163 6.60 6.14 -21.90
C GLY A 163 5.87 5.85 -20.59
N LEU A 164 4.83 6.63 -20.25
CA LEU A 164 3.97 6.32 -19.10
C LEU A 164 3.41 4.89 -19.22
N GLY A 165 3.67 4.11 -18.18
CA GLY A 165 3.22 2.74 -18.04
C GLY A 165 1.75 2.63 -17.67
N ARG A 166 1.35 1.43 -17.26
CA ARG A 166 -0.01 1.19 -16.77
C ARG A 166 -0.21 1.92 -15.45
N VAL A 167 -1.27 2.69 -15.32
CA VAL A 167 -1.69 3.30 -14.04
C VAL A 167 -2.68 2.39 -13.30
N ALA A 168 -2.62 2.39 -11.96
CA ALA A 168 -3.52 1.61 -11.10
C ALA A 168 -4.40 2.51 -10.23
N GLU A 169 -5.33 3.24 -10.86
CA GLU A 169 -6.12 4.29 -10.20
C GLU A 169 -6.76 3.89 -8.86
N PRO A 170 -7.45 2.73 -8.73
CA PRO A 170 -8.07 2.37 -7.45
C PRO A 170 -7.05 2.18 -6.34
N ARG A 171 -5.87 1.62 -6.66
CA ARG A 171 -4.78 1.42 -5.71
C ARG A 171 -4.15 2.77 -5.35
N THR A 172 -3.85 3.62 -6.34
CA THR A 172 -3.29 4.95 -6.08
C THR A 172 -4.20 5.80 -5.20
N VAL A 173 -5.51 5.84 -5.47
CA VAL A 173 -6.48 6.58 -4.65
C VAL A 173 -6.46 6.05 -3.21
N TRP A 174 -6.49 4.73 -3.02
CA TRP A 174 -6.43 4.10 -1.69
C TRP A 174 -5.15 4.45 -0.92
N GLU A 175 -3.99 4.24 -1.54
CA GLU A 175 -2.69 4.51 -0.93
C GLU A 175 -2.48 6.01 -0.66
N TRP A 176 -3.01 6.87 -1.52
CA TRP A 176 -3.03 8.32 -1.31
C TRP A 176 -3.75 8.70 -0.01
N GLY A 177 -4.93 8.12 0.22
CA GLY A 177 -5.70 8.33 1.46
C GLY A 177 -4.95 7.86 2.70
N LEU A 178 -4.38 6.65 2.65
CA LEU A 178 -3.56 6.10 3.74
C LEU A 178 -2.36 6.99 4.06
N LEU A 179 -1.63 7.44 3.03
CA LEU A 179 -0.47 8.33 3.19
C LEU A 179 -0.87 9.66 3.85
N HIS A 180 -1.92 10.32 3.36
CA HIS A 180 -2.35 11.61 3.92
C HIS A 180 -2.79 11.48 5.38
N GLU A 181 -3.52 10.42 5.72
CA GLU A 181 -3.94 10.18 7.10
C GLU A 181 -2.74 9.84 8.00
N ALA A 182 -1.81 9.00 7.54
CA ALA A 182 -0.60 8.64 8.28
C ALA A 182 0.32 9.85 8.51
N LEU A 183 0.54 10.67 7.47
CA LEU A 183 1.28 11.93 7.56
C LEU A 183 0.62 12.90 8.53
N GLY A 184 -0.71 13.03 8.49
CA GLY A 184 -1.46 13.92 9.40
C GLY A 184 -1.43 13.48 10.87
N ARG A 185 -0.93 12.28 11.17
CA ARG A 185 -0.81 11.69 12.51
C ARG A 185 0.65 11.45 12.91
N ASP A 186 1.60 11.92 12.10
CA ASP A 186 3.03 11.72 12.32
C ASP A 186 3.43 10.24 12.48
N LEU A 187 2.74 9.33 11.79
CA LEU A 187 3.14 7.93 11.76
C LEU A 187 4.45 7.79 10.97
N PRO A 188 5.39 6.94 11.41
CA PRO A 188 6.51 6.55 10.56
C PRO A 188 6.01 5.88 9.27
N ILE A 189 6.61 6.22 8.13
CA ILE A 189 6.25 5.71 6.81
C ILE A 189 7.50 5.20 6.09
N LEU A 190 7.39 4.01 5.50
CA LEU A 190 8.36 3.47 4.56
C LEU A 190 7.72 3.30 3.17
N GLY A 191 8.26 3.98 2.16
CA GLY A 191 7.93 3.77 0.76
C GLY A 191 8.96 2.89 0.07
N ILE A 192 8.54 1.83 -0.62
CA ILE A 192 9.44 0.95 -1.39
C ILE A 192 9.10 1.04 -2.88
N CYS A 193 10.08 1.35 -3.72
CA CYS A 193 9.93 1.50 -5.18
C CYS A 193 8.81 2.50 -5.53
N GLY A 194 7.71 2.04 -6.13
CA GLY A 194 6.51 2.88 -6.36
C GLY A 194 5.96 3.53 -5.08
N GLY A 195 6.16 2.91 -3.91
CA GLY A 195 5.80 3.51 -2.63
C GLY A 195 6.66 4.71 -2.24
N MET A 196 7.96 4.72 -2.58
CA MET A 196 8.82 5.91 -2.41
C MET A 196 8.31 7.05 -3.29
N GLN A 197 8.00 6.73 -4.54
CA GLN A 197 7.51 7.71 -5.51
C GLN A 197 6.19 8.32 -5.03
N LEU A 198 5.26 7.49 -4.52
CA LEU A 198 3.98 7.99 -4.02
C LEU A 198 4.15 8.84 -2.75
N LEU A 199 5.05 8.45 -1.85
CA LEU A 199 5.41 9.26 -0.68
C LEU A 199 5.96 10.62 -1.12
N ASN A 200 6.86 10.67 -2.10
CA ASN A 200 7.40 11.91 -2.63
C ASN A 200 6.30 12.83 -3.18
N VAL A 201 5.40 12.27 -4.00
CA VAL A 201 4.28 13.00 -4.59
C VAL A 201 3.30 13.48 -3.52
N ALA A 202 3.01 12.68 -2.50
CA ALA A 202 2.17 13.07 -1.37
C ALA A 202 2.77 14.24 -0.58
N CYS A 203 4.10 14.34 -0.52
CA CYS A 203 4.81 15.48 0.06
C CYS A 203 4.94 16.67 -0.91
N GLY A 204 4.41 16.59 -2.13
CA GLY A 204 4.42 17.68 -3.11
C GLY A 204 5.60 17.67 -4.09
N GLY A 205 6.35 16.56 -4.16
CA GLY A 205 7.39 16.36 -5.16
C GLY A 205 6.85 15.89 -6.52
N THR A 206 7.74 15.70 -7.48
CA THR A 206 7.40 15.27 -8.85
C THR A 206 8.20 14.03 -9.28
N LEU A 207 7.80 13.42 -10.40
CA LEU A 207 8.44 12.24 -10.96
C LEU A 207 8.94 12.47 -12.39
N ILE A 208 9.97 11.71 -12.75
CA ILE A 208 10.35 11.40 -14.12
C ILE A 208 9.47 10.22 -14.55
N GLN A 209 8.69 10.40 -15.62
CA GLN A 209 7.69 9.42 -16.05
C GLN A 209 8.27 8.19 -16.73
N ASP A 210 9.40 8.33 -17.41
CA ASP A 210 10.11 7.24 -18.09
C ASP A 210 11.61 7.56 -18.17
N LEU A 211 12.42 6.82 -17.41
CA LEU A 211 13.86 6.96 -17.36
C LEU A 211 14.54 6.76 -18.72
N PRO A 212 14.17 5.76 -19.55
CA PRO A 212 14.71 5.61 -20.91
C PRO A 212 14.63 6.88 -21.76
N THR A 213 13.59 7.71 -21.62
CA THR A 213 13.48 8.98 -22.38
C THR A 213 14.48 10.06 -21.97
N VAL A 214 14.98 10.05 -20.72
CA VAL A 214 15.92 11.09 -20.21
C VAL A 214 17.39 10.66 -20.27
N GLY A 215 17.65 9.39 -20.58
CA GLY A 215 19.00 8.82 -20.64
C GLY A 215 19.55 8.50 -19.25
N ASN A 216 19.71 7.20 -18.96
CA ASN A 216 20.14 6.69 -17.65
C ASN A 216 21.01 5.43 -17.83
N MET A 217 21.53 4.87 -16.72
CA MET A 217 22.38 3.67 -16.75
C MET A 217 21.64 2.33 -16.88
N GLY A 218 20.31 2.37 -17.01
CA GLY A 218 19.40 1.22 -17.05
C GLY A 218 18.96 0.81 -15.65
N HIS A 219 17.76 1.25 -15.23
CA HIS A 219 17.17 0.96 -13.91
C HIS A 219 16.10 -0.17 -13.93
N GLN A 220 15.99 -0.87 -15.06
CA GLN A 220 15.21 -2.10 -15.17
C GLN A 220 16.15 -3.27 -15.37
N GLN A 221 16.50 -3.93 -14.27
CA GLN A 221 17.47 -5.01 -14.30
C GLN A 221 16.93 -6.26 -15.02
N GLN A 222 17.83 -6.97 -15.70
CA GLN A 222 17.52 -8.26 -16.34
C GLN A 222 17.93 -9.47 -15.48
N ASN A 223 18.88 -9.28 -14.54
CA ASN A 223 19.31 -10.31 -13.61
C ASN A 223 18.24 -10.56 -12.52
N PRO A 224 18.30 -11.70 -11.79
CA PRO A 224 17.36 -12.00 -10.71
C PRO A 224 17.25 -10.87 -9.68
N ARG A 225 16.03 -10.56 -9.23
CA ARG A 225 15.76 -9.43 -8.30
C ARG A 225 16.44 -9.55 -6.93
N CYS A 226 16.93 -10.73 -6.56
CA CYS A 226 17.72 -10.95 -5.35
C CYS A 226 19.21 -10.64 -5.53
N GLU A 227 19.64 -10.27 -6.73
CA GLU A 227 20.99 -9.86 -7.05
C GLU A 227 21.06 -8.33 -7.23
N PRO A 228 22.13 -7.68 -6.77
CA PRO A 228 22.36 -6.27 -7.08
C PRO A 228 22.52 -6.02 -8.58
N HIS A 229 22.20 -4.79 -9.00
CA HIS A 229 22.27 -4.32 -10.38
C HIS A 229 23.21 -3.13 -10.54
N HIS A 230 23.12 -2.13 -9.66
CA HIS A 230 23.99 -0.96 -9.70
C HIS A 230 24.43 -0.50 -8.30
N ALA A 231 25.45 0.36 -8.30
CA ALA A 231 25.89 1.07 -7.12
C ALA A 231 24.97 2.26 -6.84
N MET A 232 24.77 2.56 -5.56
CA MET A 232 24.26 3.85 -5.10
C MET A 232 25.14 4.38 -3.97
N ARG A 233 25.24 5.70 -3.87
CA ARG A 233 26.02 6.38 -2.82
C ARG A 233 25.09 7.10 -1.87
N TRP A 234 25.29 6.87 -0.59
CA TRP A 234 24.65 7.61 0.48
C TRP A 234 25.24 9.01 0.64
N ARG A 235 24.41 9.98 1.04
CA ARG A 235 24.84 11.34 1.37
C ARG A 235 25.63 11.34 2.67
N GLU A 236 26.56 12.28 2.82
CA GLU A 236 27.49 12.35 3.97
C GLU A 236 26.81 12.57 5.33
N ASP A 237 25.65 13.21 5.35
CA ASP A 237 24.87 13.48 6.56
C ASP A 237 23.66 12.53 6.72
N SER A 238 23.62 11.45 5.92
CA SER A 238 22.72 10.33 6.14
C SER A 238 23.30 9.37 7.22
N PRO A 239 22.50 8.43 7.74
CA PRO A 239 22.99 7.44 8.72
C PRO A 239 24.16 6.57 8.24
N TRP A 240 24.40 6.50 6.93
CA TRP A 240 25.45 5.71 6.28
C TRP A 240 26.53 6.57 5.61
N SER A 241 26.62 7.86 5.94
CA SER A 241 27.74 8.80 5.65
C SER A 241 28.66 8.42 4.47
N GLY A 242 28.21 8.62 3.23
CA GLY A 242 29.08 8.46 2.05
C GLY A 242 29.30 7.00 1.59
N GLU A 243 28.76 6.01 2.31
CA GLU A 243 28.84 4.59 1.94
C GLU A 243 28.30 4.34 0.54
N VAL A 244 28.86 3.33 -0.11
CA VAL A 244 28.42 2.86 -1.43
C VAL A 244 27.81 1.48 -1.27
N TRP A 245 26.54 1.35 -1.63
CA TRP A 245 25.81 0.10 -1.55
C TRP A 245 25.53 -0.44 -2.96
N GLN A 246 25.46 -1.76 -3.08
CA GLN A 246 25.01 -2.45 -4.29
C GLN A 246 23.53 -2.81 -4.11
N VAL A 247 22.67 -2.29 -4.97
CA VAL A 247 21.21 -2.44 -4.86
C VAL A 247 20.61 -3.06 -6.11
N ASN A 248 19.46 -3.74 -5.96
CA ASN A 248 18.63 -4.19 -7.09
C ASN A 248 17.83 -3.01 -7.66
N SER A 249 17.30 -3.12 -8.87
CA SER A 249 16.58 -2.05 -9.56
C SER A 249 15.58 -2.61 -10.57
N THR A 250 14.30 -2.29 -10.40
CA THR A 250 13.21 -2.77 -11.28
C THR A 250 12.23 -1.66 -11.62
N HIS A 251 12.70 -0.43 -11.79
CA HIS A 251 11.86 0.74 -11.98
C HIS A 251 12.21 1.48 -13.27
N HIS A 252 11.19 2.04 -13.90
CA HIS A 252 11.36 2.97 -15.03
C HIS A 252 10.94 4.39 -14.70
N GLN A 253 10.26 4.62 -13.57
CA GLN A 253 10.03 5.96 -13.04
C GLN A 253 11.06 6.27 -11.95
N ALA A 254 11.29 7.56 -11.69
CA ALA A 254 12.12 8.01 -10.58
C ALA A 254 11.61 9.34 -10.01
N VAL A 255 12.09 9.70 -8.83
CA VAL A 255 11.87 11.05 -8.29
C VAL A 255 12.63 12.08 -9.14
N ASP A 256 11.92 13.15 -9.52
CA ASP A 256 12.48 14.31 -10.23
C ASP A 256 12.78 15.42 -9.21
N GLU A 257 11.72 16.08 -8.71
CA GLU A 257 11.82 17.04 -7.62
C GLU A 257 11.40 16.38 -6.30
N VAL A 258 12.24 16.51 -5.27
CA VAL A 258 11.93 16.00 -3.92
C VAL A 258 10.92 16.91 -3.23
N GLY A 259 9.87 16.31 -2.67
CA GLY A 259 8.81 17.02 -1.97
C GLY A 259 9.30 17.71 -0.67
N PRO A 260 8.71 18.87 -0.31
CA PRO A 260 8.98 19.54 0.96
C PRO A 260 8.99 18.61 2.19
N GLY A 261 9.95 18.84 3.09
CA GLY A 261 10.13 18.03 4.31
C GLY A 261 10.94 16.75 4.09
N LEU A 262 11.21 16.37 2.85
CA LEU A 262 12.11 15.28 2.48
C LEU A 262 13.41 15.83 1.89
N GLN A 263 14.43 14.98 1.85
CA GLN A 263 15.71 15.25 1.21
C GLN A 263 16.26 13.99 0.56
N VAL A 264 17.07 14.15 -0.48
CA VAL A 264 17.84 13.04 -1.05
C VAL A 264 18.85 12.54 -0.02
N TRP A 265 18.78 11.25 0.28
CA TRP A 265 19.76 10.52 1.09
C TRP A 265 20.65 9.61 0.27
N GLY A 266 20.23 9.19 -0.92
CA GLY A 266 21.01 8.30 -1.76
C GLY A 266 20.72 8.50 -3.24
N SER A 267 21.75 8.38 -4.06
CA SER A 267 21.65 8.47 -5.52
C SER A 267 22.55 7.46 -6.22
N ALA A 268 22.13 7.00 -7.39
CA ALA A 268 22.96 6.24 -8.32
C ALA A 268 24.02 7.14 -9.00
N GLU A 269 24.96 6.54 -9.74
CA GLU A 269 26.05 7.26 -10.41
C GLU A 269 25.56 8.22 -11.50
N ASP A 270 24.42 7.90 -12.13
CA ASP A 270 23.75 8.75 -13.13
C ASP A 270 22.89 9.86 -12.50
N GLY A 271 22.90 9.99 -11.17
CA GLY A 271 22.18 11.02 -10.43
C GLY A 271 20.73 10.67 -10.10
N ILE A 272 20.23 9.51 -10.52
CA ILE A 272 18.88 9.06 -10.17
C ILE A 272 18.76 8.87 -8.66
N VAL A 273 17.69 9.42 -8.08
CA VAL A 273 17.43 9.37 -6.65
C VAL A 273 17.00 7.97 -6.24
N GLU A 274 17.77 7.37 -5.33
CA GLU A 274 17.58 6.01 -4.82
C GLU A 274 17.01 5.98 -3.41
N ALA A 275 17.23 7.04 -2.62
CA ALA A 275 16.65 7.17 -1.29
C ALA A 275 16.28 8.62 -0.99
N ILE A 276 15.11 8.80 -0.39
CA ILE A 276 14.62 10.06 0.19
C ILE A 276 14.23 9.85 1.64
N ALA A 277 14.39 10.85 2.49
CA ALA A 277 13.93 10.76 3.87
C ALA A 277 13.62 12.13 4.47
N ALA A 278 12.79 12.15 5.52
CA ALA A 278 12.77 13.24 6.48
C ALA A 278 14.07 13.22 7.33
N LEU A 279 14.43 14.35 7.93
CA LEU A 279 15.69 14.49 8.69
C LEU A 279 15.83 13.49 9.84
N ASP A 280 14.73 13.16 10.51
CA ASP A 280 14.69 12.19 11.61
C ASP A 280 14.67 10.72 11.13
N GLY A 281 14.35 10.48 9.85
CA GLY A 281 14.21 9.16 9.25
C GLY A 281 12.86 8.49 9.50
N ASP A 282 11.86 9.21 10.06
CA ASP A 282 10.53 8.64 10.31
C ASP A 282 9.73 8.50 9.01
N LEU A 283 9.96 9.41 8.05
CA LEU A 283 9.59 9.21 6.65
C LEU A 283 10.82 8.73 5.87
N LEU A 284 10.76 7.55 5.29
CA LEU A 284 11.84 6.97 4.50
C LEU A 284 11.27 6.39 3.21
N GLY A 285 11.96 6.64 2.10
CA GLY A 285 11.63 6.08 0.81
C GLY A 285 12.89 5.52 0.16
N VAL A 286 12.79 4.31 -0.38
CA VAL A 286 13.87 3.67 -1.14
C VAL A 286 13.34 3.21 -2.49
N GLN A 287 14.13 3.40 -3.54
CA GLN A 287 13.72 3.09 -4.91
C GLN A 287 13.95 1.61 -5.25
N TRP A 288 14.98 1.01 -4.66
CA TRP A 288 15.24 -0.42 -4.77
C TRP A 288 14.27 -1.25 -3.92
N HIS A 289 14.42 -2.57 -4.01
CA HIS A 289 13.59 -3.54 -3.30
C HIS A 289 14.39 -4.26 -2.20
N PRO A 290 14.53 -3.66 -1.00
CA PRO A 290 15.30 -4.24 0.10
C PRO A 290 14.73 -5.58 0.58
N GLU A 291 13.44 -5.85 0.33
CA GLU A 291 12.80 -7.10 0.71
C GLU A 291 13.38 -8.32 -0.02
N TYR A 292 13.94 -8.15 -1.23
CA TYR A 292 14.65 -9.23 -1.93
C TYR A 292 16.07 -9.43 -1.41
N LEU A 293 16.78 -8.34 -1.10
CA LEU A 293 18.17 -8.39 -0.65
C LEU A 293 18.29 -8.97 0.76
N PHE A 294 17.30 -8.67 1.60
CA PHE A 294 17.20 -9.21 2.95
C PHE A 294 17.14 -10.75 2.94
N GLU A 295 16.32 -11.33 2.05
CA GLU A 295 16.22 -12.79 1.89
C GLU A 295 17.53 -13.42 1.38
N ALA A 296 18.29 -12.68 0.56
CA ALA A 296 19.59 -13.09 0.06
C ALA A 296 20.73 -12.96 1.09
N GLY A 297 20.44 -12.50 2.32
CA GLY A 297 21.45 -12.26 3.36
C GLY A 297 22.37 -11.07 3.06
N ILE A 298 22.00 -10.23 2.10
CA ILE A 298 22.66 -8.96 1.81
C ILE A 298 22.03 -7.96 2.78
N GLU A 299 22.81 -7.50 3.76
CA GLU A 299 22.31 -6.80 4.95
C GLU A 299 21.25 -5.74 4.62
N GLY A 300 20.02 -5.95 5.09
CA GLY A 300 18.93 -4.98 4.97
C GLY A 300 19.04 -3.87 6.00
N GLY A 301 20.20 -3.21 6.05
CA GLY A 301 20.50 -2.15 7.01
C GLY A 301 19.41 -1.08 7.05
N VAL A 302 18.77 -0.81 5.91
CA VAL A 302 17.67 0.16 5.82
C VAL A 302 16.40 -0.28 6.55
N LEU A 303 16.03 -1.57 6.48
CA LEU A 303 14.83 -2.09 7.17
C LEU A 303 15.06 -2.16 8.69
N ALA A 304 16.26 -2.55 9.12
CA ALA A 304 16.63 -2.54 10.53
C ALA A 304 16.67 -1.11 11.09
N PHE A 305 17.28 -0.17 10.35
CA PHE A 305 17.29 1.25 10.69
C PHE A 305 15.86 1.80 10.85
N TRP A 306 14.98 1.55 9.88
CA TRP A 306 13.61 2.02 9.94
C TRP A 306 12.82 1.35 11.08
N ALA A 307 13.04 0.07 11.36
CA ALA A 307 12.43 -0.61 12.51
C ALA A 307 12.82 0.07 13.84
N ASP A 308 14.06 0.53 13.97
CA ASP A 308 14.50 1.28 15.15
C ASP A 308 13.87 2.68 15.22
N ARG A 309 13.62 3.32 14.08
CA ARG A 309 12.85 4.58 14.02
C ARG A 309 11.42 4.38 14.51
N VAL A 310 10.74 3.34 14.01
CA VAL A 310 9.39 2.97 14.47
C VAL A 310 9.36 2.77 15.98
N ARG A 311 10.31 2.00 16.55
CA ARG A 311 10.36 1.78 18.00
C ARG A 311 10.55 3.07 18.79
N LYS A 312 11.41 3.98 18.31
CA LYS A 312 11.65 5.27 18.96
C LYS A 312 10.41 6.17 18.95
N SER A 313 9.60 6.11 17.90
CA SER A 313 8.34 6.89 17.82
C SER A 313 7.33 6.49 18.90
N LEU A 314 7.43 5.28 19.45
CA LEU A 314 6.52 4.73 20.47
C LEU A 314 6.97 4.95 21.93
N GLY A 315 8.20 5.43 22.16
CA GLY A 315 8.80 5.63 23.50
C GLY A 315 9.57 4.42 24.06
#